data_AF-A6G3R6-F1
#
_entry.id   AF-A6G3R6-F1
#
_cell.length_a   1.000
_cell.length_b   1.000
_cell.length_c   1.000
_cell.angle_alpha   90.00
_cell.angle_beta   90.00
_cell.angle_gamma   90.00
#
_symmetry.space_group_name_H-M   'P 1'
#
loop_
_entity.id
_entity.type
_entity.pdbx_description
1 polymer ?
#
loop_
_entity_poly.entity_id
_entity_poly.type
_entity_poly.pdbx_seq_one_letter_code
_entity_poly.pdbx_strand_id
1 'polypeptide(L)'
;MGAACLGLGLSLAGCVEDDDGDTGGDDTFRERVIGVGYCPPELCGSNSDIGGAFSFDSRSVDANANMIFVTAITPEGDEAVIRVLRDRLELQVGDNPPLQNDEIVGSQLVFDHVEDGVATGERTIIHVDGFQLDAVETWSSPKAQYSTYTFTFRDSDEPEEDRKPLCAEYPWPDSFGLDNLDSTAGLLVQSESYDWYGRAIENVEDPFDWATLGCMGGAYAKKVLMGYDPHHPGTPGEEGKPDLQQNEVMMRMLTARYCEGENHTDPGTPLYWQNEWGWNNFDDTEVELEALWTPDGVACLNTPRLVDRAAVEADCGTLPTCDDFDAADYHMASYRVL
;
A
#
# COMPACT_ATOMS: atom_id res chain seq x y z
N MET A 1 15.34 -73.60 -3.31
CA MET A 1 13.91 -73.79 -3.57
C MET A 1 13.17 -72.70 -2.81
N GLY A 2 12.48 -71.81 -3.53
CA GLY A 2 11.83 -70.62 -2.98
C GLY A 2 11.89 -69.48 -3.99
N ALA A 3 11.03 -69.54 -5.00
CA ALA A 3 10.81 -68.46 -5.95
C ALA A 3 9.64 -67.60 -5.44
N ALA A 4 9.83 -66.29 -5.37
CA ALA A 4 8.77 -65.32 -5.11
C ALA A 4 8.69 -64.37 -6.31
N CYS A 5 7.53 -64.38 -6.97
CA CYS A 5 7.19 -63.56 -8.12
C CYS A 5 6.97 -62.10 -7.72
N LEU A 6 7.58 -61.18 -8.48
CA LEU A 6 7.17 -59.78 -8.55
C LEU A 6 5.89 -59.65 -9.38
N GLY A 7 4.84 -59.07 -8.80
CA GLY A 7 3.67 -58.60 -9.51
C GLY A 7 3.85 -57.13 -9.89
N LEU A 8 3.99 -56.87 -11.19
CA LEU A 8 3.88 -55.54 -11.80
C LEU A 8 2.42 -55.36 -12.26
N GLY A 9 1.69 -54.45 -11.62
CA GLY A 9 0.39 -53.99 -12.08
C GLY A 9 0.57 -52.92 -13.16
N LEU A 10 0.15 -53.23 -14.39
CA LEU A 10 -0.06 -52.24 -15.44
C LEU A 10 -1.38 -51.50 -15.15
N SER A 11 -1.32 -50.20 -14.90
CA SER A 11 -2.47 -49.30 -15.09
C SER A 11 -2.51 -48.85 -16.54
N LEU A 12 -3.68 -49.06 -17.17
CA LEU A 12 -4.00 -48.60 -18.52
C LEU A 12 -4.17 -47.07 -18.49
N ALA A 13 -3.35 -46.36 -19.24
CA ALA A 13 -3.56 -44.96 -19.59
C ALA A 13 -4.71 -44.88 -20.62
N GLY A 14 -5.80 -44.21 -20.24
CA GLY A 14 -6.79 -43.73 -21.20
C GLY A 14 -6.33 -42.38 -21.72
N CYS A 15 -6.05 -42.30 -23.02
CA CYS A 15 -5.87 -41.02 -23.70
C CYS A 15 -7.23 -40.34 -23.80
N VAL A 16 -7.37 -39.19 -23.17
CA VAL A 16 -8.43 -38.22 -23.48
C VAL A 16 -7.96 -37.49 -24.73
N GLU A 17 -8.81 -37.47 -25.76
CA GLU A 17 -8.63 -36.64 -26.94
C GLU A 17 -8.89 -35.20 -26.50
N ASP A 18 -7.83 -34.38 -26.45
CA ASP A 18 -7.96 -32.94 -26.27
C ASP A 18 -8.58 -32.36 -27.55
N ASP A 19 -9.76 -31.78 -27.38
CA ASP A 19 -10.51 -31.03 -28.39
C ASP A 19 -9.73 -29.74 -28.65
N ASP A 20 -9.29 -29.53 -29.90
CA ASP A 20 -8.61 -28.33 -30.40
C ASP A 20 -9.61 -27.15 -30.43
N GLY A 21 -10.00 -26.70 -29.24
CA GLY A 21 -10.83 -25.53 -29.01
C GLY A 21 -10.00 -24.26 -29.06
N ASP A 22 -9.92 -23.69 -30.26
CA ASP A 22 -9.91 -22.24 -30.53
C ASP A 22 -9.14 -21.37 -29.50
N THR A 23 -7.84 -21.24 -29.70
CA THR A 23 -7.02 -20.20 -29.04
C THR A 23 -7.24 -18.86 -29.73
N GLY A 24 -8.49 -18.38 -29.68
CA GLY A 24 -8.77 -16.96 -29.83
C GLY A 24 -8.09 -16.25 -28.67
N GLY A 25 -6.87 -15.77 -28.91
CA GLY A 25 -6.15 -14.84 -28.05
C GLY A 25 -6.97 -13.56 -27.95
N ASP A 26 -7.91 -13.57 -27.02
CA ASP A 26 -8.74 -12.42 -26.69
C ASP A 26 -7.85 -11.51 -25.84
N ASP A 27 -7.27 -10.49 -26.48
CA ASP A 27 -6.58 -9.33 -25.86
C ASP A 27 -7.55 -8.49 -25.00
N THR A 28 -8.40 -9.15 -24.20
CA THR A 28 -9.46 -8.58 -23.37
C THR A 28 -8.95 -7.87 -22.12
N PHE A 29 -7.63 -7.81 -21.92
CA PHE A 29 -7.06 -6.99 -20.86
C PHE A 29 -7.19 -5.49 -21.15
N ARG A 30 -7.31 -5.08 -22.42
CA ARG A 30 -7.33 -3.65 -22.81
C ARG A 30 -8.71 -3.07 -23.09
N GLU A 31 -9.77 -3.88 -23.15
CA GLU A 31 -11.12 -3.42 -23.51
C GLU A 31 -12.21 -3.85 -22.51
N ARG A 32 -11.86 -4.05 -21.23
CA ARG A 32 -12.87 -3.78 -20.19
C ARG A 32 -13.11 -2.27 -20.20
N VAL A 33 -14.11 -1.85 -20.97
CA VAL A 33 -14.90 -0.66 -20.63
C VAL A 33 -15.49 -0.99 -19.26
N ILE A 34 -14.75 -0.61 -18.21
CA ILE A 34 -15.13 -0.81 -16.81
C ILE A 34 -16.41 0.00 -16.66
N GLY A 35 -17.55 -0.69 -16.67
CA GLY A 35 -18.82 -0.06 -16.31
C GLY A 35 -18.75 0.34 -14.85
N VAL A 36 -18.24 1.56 -14.58
CA VAL A 36 -18.20 2.24 -13.27
C VAL A 36 -18.15 1.25 -12.11
N GLY A 37 -17.12 0.39 -12.14
CA GLY A 37 -16.88 -0.62 -11.12
C GLY A 37 -16.32 0.11 -9.91
N TYR A 38 -17.23 0.52 -9.02
CA TYR A 38 -17.02 1.30 -7.81
C TYR A 38 -15.75 0.84 -7.06
N CYS A 39 -14.64 1.51 -7.30
CA CYS A 39 -13.53 1.53 -6.37
C CYS A 39 -14.04 2.33 -5.17
N PRO A 40 -14.27 1.70 -3.99
CA PRO A 40 -14.85 2.42 -2.87
C PRO A 40 -13.98 3.63 -2.56
N PRO A 41 -14.56 4.84 -2.42
CA PRO A 41 -13.81 6.05 -2.06
C PRO A 41 -12.85 5.79 -0.90
N GLU A 42 -13.26 4.97 0.05
CA GLU A 42 -12.53 4.58 1.25
C GLU A 42 -11.25 3.78 0.95
N LEU A 43 -11.25 2.93 -0.09
CA LEU A 43 -10.14 2.02 -0.40
C LEU A 43 -9.22 2.52 -1.49
N CYS A 44 -9.72 3.28 -2.46
CA CYS A 44 -8.89 3.72 -3.60
C CYS A 44 -9.48 4.92 -4.39
N GLY A 45 -10.74 5.31 -4.13
CA GLY A 45 -11.47 6.29 -4.97
C GLY A 45 -11.50 7.71 -4.41
N SER A 46 -10.82 7.95 -3.29
CA SER A 46 -10.71 9.27 -2.68
C SER A 46 -9.30 9.56 -2.21
N ASN A 47 -9.02 10.84 -2.06
CA ASN A 47 -7.76 11.32 -1.53
C ASN A 47 -7.60 11.06 -0.04
N SER A 48 -6.38 11.27 0.43
CA SER A 48 -6.07 11.41 1.84
C SER A 48 -5.02 12.51 1.96
N ASP A 49 -5.21 13.41 2.91
CA ASP A 49 -4.30 14.50 3.22
C ASP A 49 -3.09 14.03 4.04
N ILE A 50 -3.01 12.74 4.36
CA ILE A 50 -1.85 12.12 4.97
C ILE A 50 -1.47 10.83 4.23
N GLY A 51 -0.25 10.36 4.45
CA GLY A 51 0.15 9.02 4.04
C GLY A 51 -0.60 7.95 4.83
N GLY A 52 -0.81 8.20 6.12
CA GLY A 52 -1.30 7.20 7.07
C GLY A 52 -0.30 6.05 7.21
N ALA A 53 0.99 6.36 7.02
CA ALA A 53 2.06 5.40 6.87
C ALA A 53 3.10 5.57 7.97
N PHE A 54 3.67 4.44 8.40
CA PHE A 54 4.78 4.45 9.32
C PHE A 54 5.75 3.35 8.91
N SER A 55 7.00 3.75 8.71
CA SER A 55 8.05 2.88 8.19
C SER A 55 9.16 2.65 9.20
N PHE A 56 9.71 1.44 9.15
CA PHE A 56 10.76 1.01 10.06
C PHE A 56 11.73 0.03 9.37
N ASP A 57 12.97 0.00 9.87
CA ASP A 57 13.94 -1.03 9.51
C ASP A 57 13.55 -2.33 10.24
N SER A 58 13.12 -3.33 9.47
CA SER A 58 12.70 -4.63 9.96
C SER A 58 13.85 -5.44 10.58
N ARG A 59 15.11 -5.18 10.23
CA ARG A 59 16.24 -5.89 10.84
C ARG A 59 16.51 -5.45 12.27
N SER A 60 15.95 -4.32 12.71
CA SER A 60 16.24 -3.74 14.02
C SER A 60 17.74 -3.49 14.22
N VAL A 61 18.44 -2.98 13.20
CA VAL A 61 19.88 -2.69 13.30
C VAL A 61 20.19 -1.21 13.36
N ASP A 62 19.38 -0.39 12.68
CA ASP A 62 19.56 1.05 12.60
C ASP A 62 18.26 1.78 12.96
N ALA A 63 18.40 3.00 13.48
CA ALA A 63 17.27 3.89 13.64
C ALA A 63 16.85 4.45 12.27
N ASN A 64 15.55 4.60 12.02
CA ASN A 64 15.07 5.23 10.79
C ASN A 64 15.43 6.74 10.73
N ALA A 65 15.12 7.43 9.63
CA ALA A 65 15.37 8.88 9.51
C ALA A 65 14.64 9.72 10.57
N ASN A 66 13.61 9.16 11.22
CA ASN A 66 12.91 9.76 12.36
C ASN A 66 13.53 9.35 13.71
N MET A 67 14.71 8.74 13.68
CA MET A 67 15.46 8.24 14.82
C MET A 67 14.70 7.21 15.67
N ILE A 68 13.96 6.32 15.02
CA ILE A 68 13.20 5.27 15.69
C ILE A 68 13.85 3.92 15.46
N PHE A 69 14.10 3.20 16.55
CA PHE A 69 14.54 1.80 16.56
C PHE A 69 13.36 0.89 16.92
N VAL A 70 13.17 -0.21 16.20
CA VAL A 70 12.01 -1.10 16.42
C VAL A 70 12.48 -2.46 16.88
N THR A 71 11.91 -2.99 17.97
CA THR A 71 12.11 -4.37 18.43
C THR A 71 10.77 -5.09 18.46
N ALA A 72 10.71 -6.40 18.19
CA ALA A 72 9.50 -7.19 18.41
C ALA A 72 9.59 -8.03 19.68
N ILE A 73 8.44 -8.18 20.34
CA ILE A 73 8.24 -9.10 21.47
C ILE A 73 7.09 -10.04 21.08
N THR A 74 7.31 -11.35 21.12
CA THR A 74 6.29 -12.35 20.79
C THR A 74 5.17 -12.41 21.85
N PRO A 75 4.06 -13.12 21.61
CA PRO A 75 3.00 -13.28 22.60
C PRO A 75 3.48 -13.97 23.88
N GLU A 76 4.52 -14.80 23.81
CA GLU A 76 5.16 -15.46 24.96
C GLU A 76 6.12 -14.55 25.73
N GLY A 77 6.43 -13.36 25.21
CA GLY A 77 7.34 -12.40 25.82
C GLY A 77 8.81 -12.55 25.41
N ASP A 78 9.11 -13.31 24.36
CA ASP A 78 10.47 -13.45 23.82
C ASP A 78 10.78 -12.31 22.84
N GLU A 79 12.02 -11.79 22.86
CA GLU A 79 12.47 -10.84 21.83
C GLU A 79 12.63 -11.55 20.48
N ALA A 80 12.16 -10.90 19.41
CA ALA A 80 12.19 -11.42 18.06
C ALA A 80 12.76 -10.40 17.06
N VAL A 81 13.38 -10.92 16.01
CA VAL A 81 13.76 -10.12 14.82
C VAL A 81 12.55 -10.02 13.92
N ILE A 82 12.23 -8.80 13.49
CA ILE A 82 11.13 -8.57 12.55
C ILE A 82 11.59 -8.95 11.15
N ARG A 83 10.69 -9.56 10.38
CA ARG A 83 10.85 -9.75 8.95
C ARG A 83 9.55 -9.41 8.28
N VAL A 84 9.65 -8.81 7.10
CA VAL A 84 8.49 -8.59 6.25
C VAL A 84 8.74 -9.31 4.95
N LEU A 85 7.92 -10.31 4.66
CA LEU A 85 7.98 -11.02 3.38
C LEU A 85 6.80 -10.56 2.54
N ARG A 86 7.07 -9.67 1.58
CA ARG A 86 6.05 -9.00 0.77
C ARG A 86 5.09 -8.19 1.64
N ASP A 87 3.93 -8.76 1.97
CA ASP A 87 2.85 -8.18 2.76
C ASP A 87 2.69 -8.84 4.14
N ARG A 88 3.60 -9.74 4.52
CA ARG A 88 3.46 -10.57 5.72
C ARG A 88 4.51 -10.26 6.77
N LEU A 89 4.05 -9.99 7.98
CA LEU A 89 4.89 -9.84 9.16
C LEU A 89 5.27 -11.22 9.71
N GLU A 90 6.56 -11.45 9.86
CA GLU A 90 7.14 -12.63 10.48
C GLU A 90 8.00 -12.22 11.68
N LEU A 91 7.94 -13.00 12.76
CA LEU A 91 8.76 -12.78 13.96
C LEU A 91 9.69 -13.98 14.17
N GLN A 92 10.99 -13.73 14.09
CA GLN A 92 12.02 -14.76 14.19
C GLN A 92 12.65 -14.77 15.59
N VAL A 93 12.47 -15.87 16.35
CA VAL A 93 13.07 -16.08 17.69
C VAL A 93 14.19 -17.11 17.62
N GLY A 94 15.45 -16.65 17.66
CA GLY A 94 16.62 -17.54 17.58
C GLY A 94 16.60 -18.41 16.32
N ASP A 95 16.77 -19.73 16.49
CA ASP A 95 16.75 -20.73 15.40
C ASP A 95 15.37 -21.41 15.22
N ASN A 96 14.33 -20.97 15.93
CA ASN A 96 13.00 -21.54 15.79
C ASN A 96 12.38 -21.19 14.42
N PRO A 97 11.38 -21.94 13.93
CA PRO A 97 10.56 -21.45 12.83
C PRO A 97 9.98 -20.06 13.14
N PRO A 98 9.91 -19.14 12.17
CA PRO A 98 9.32 -17.82 12.40
C PRO A 98 7.83 -17.94 12.73
N LEU A 99 7.35 -17.11 13.66
CA LEU A 99 5.93 -16.91 13.90
C LEU A 99 5.36 -16.08 12.75
N GLN A 100 4.19 -16.45 12.25
CA GLN A 100 3.53 -15.78 11.13
C GLN A 100 2.02 -15.83 11.25
N ASN A 101 1.31 -15.03 10.43
CA ASN A 101 -0.15 -15.07 10.33
C ASN A 101 -0.87 -14.84 11.68
N ASP A 102 -1.68 -15.79 12.14
CA ASP A 102 -2.38 -15.72 13.43
C ASP A 102 -1.47 -15.96 14.63
N GLU A 103 -0.29 -16.57 14.44
CA GLU A 103 0.68 -16.86 15.51
C GLU A 103 1.31 -15.58 16.09
N ILE A 104 1.30 -14.47 15.34
CA ILE A 104 1.85 -13.19 15.81
C ILE A 104 0.82 -12.34 16.57
N VAL A 105 -0.45 -12.74 16.61
CA VAL A 105 -1.47 -12.00 17.37
C VAL A 105 -1.15 -12.04 18.87
N GLY A 106 -1.13 -10.87 19.50
CA GLY A 106 -0.67 -10.67 20.88
C GLY A 106 0.78 -10.18 20.99
N SER A 107 1.52 -10.14 19.87
CA SER A 107 2.88 -9.59 19.84
C SER A 107 2.89 -8.07 20.02
N GLN A 108 4.07 -7.54 20.32
CA GLN A 108 4.33 -6.11 20.44
C GLN A 108 5.46 -5.69 19.50
N LEU A 109 5.30 -4.57 18.82
CA LEU A 109 6.36 -3.84 18.15
C LEU A 109 6.69 -2.62 19.01
N VAL A 110 7.91 -2.57 19.50
CA VAL A 110 8.39 -1.57 20.45
C VAL A 110 9.25 -0.57 19.70
N PHE A 111 8.76 0.66 19.61
CA PHE A 111 9.41 1.78 18.94
C PHE A 111 10.13 2.63 19.99
N ASP A 112 11.44 2.53 20.02
CA ASP A 112 12.30 3.32 20.90
C ASP A 112 12.78 4.58 20.15
N HIS A 113 12.56 5.75 20.74
CA HIS A 113 13.12 7.00 20.25
C HIS A 113 14.60 7.08 20.61
N VAL A 114 15.42 7.47 19.63
CA VAL A 114 16.87 7.57 19.74
C VAL A 114 17.28 9.01 19.43
N GLU A 115 18.24 9.55 20.18
CA GLU A 115 18.89 10.83 19.88
C GLU A 115 20.40 10.62 19.93
N ASP A 116 21.11 11.03 18.87
CA ASP A 116 22.57 10.85 18.75
C ASP A 116 23.04 9.40 19.03
N GLY A 117 22.23 8.41 18.64
CA GLY A 117 22.51 6.99 18.85
C GLY A 117 22.23 6.48 20.28
N VAL A 118 21.57 7.27 21.12
CA VAL A 118 21.20 6.90 22.49
C VAL A 118 19.68 6.92 22.65
N ALA A 119 19.10 5.85 23.20
CA ALA A 119 17.67 5.81 23.49
C ALA A 119 17.29 6.92 24.49
N THR A 120 16.26 7.71 24.16
CA THR A 120 15.76 8.80 25.02
C THR A 120 14.97 8.28 26.22
N GLY A 121 14.48 7.04 26.13
CA GLY A 121 13.56 6.43 27.08
C GLY A 121 12.09 6.66 26.73
N GLU A 122 11.80 7.49 25.72
CA GLU A 122 10.48 7.59 25.12
C GLU A 122 10.26 6.38 24.21
N ARG A 123 9.14 5.69 24.43
CA ARG A 123 8.82 4.45 23.75
C ARG A 123 7.34 4.38 23.46
N THR A 124 7.02 4.05 22.23
CA THR A 124 5.66 3.71 21.81
C THR A 124 5.57 2.21 21.56
N ILE A 125 4.52 1.57 22.09
CA ILE A 125 4.30 0.14 21.96
C ILE A 125 3.10 -0.06 21.06
N ILE A 126 3.29 -0.73 19.93
CA ILE A 126 2.24 -1.13 19.00
C ILE A 126 1.93 -2.61 19.23
N HIS A 127 0.68 -2.93 19.49
CA HIS A 127 0.19 -4.29 19.69
C HIS A 127 -0.43 -4.83 18.41
N VAL A 128 -0.13 -6.09 18.09
CA VAL A 128 -0.79 -6.81 17.00
C VAL A 128 -2.05 -7.48 17.57
N ASP A 129 -3.21 -6.87 17.37
CA ASP A 129 -4.47 -7.33 17.99
C ASP A 129 -5.24 -8.31 17.10
N GLY A 130 -4.98 -8.30 15.79
CA GLY A 130 -5.64 -9.18 14.84
C GLY A 130 -4.91 -9.31 13.52
N PHE A 131 -5.23 -10.37 12.79
CA PHE A 131 -4.68 -10.70 11.48
C PHE A 131 -5.75 -11.32 10.60
N GLN A 132 -5.77 -10.93 9.32
CA GLN A 132 -6.57 -11.58 8.29
C GLN A 132 -5.73 -11.83 7.04
N LEU A 133 -5.61 -13.10 6.65
CA LEU A 133 -4.86 -13.52 5.48
C LEU A 133 -5.58 -13.12 4.18
N ASP A 134 -4.85 -12.52 3.24
CA ASP A 134 -5.34 -12.23 1.89
C ASP A 134 -6.71 -11.51 1.87
N ALA A 135 -6.91 -10.60 2.84
CA ALA A 135 -8.21 -10.04 3.18
C ALA A 135 -8.69 -8.95 2.21
N VAL A 136 -7.77 -8.28 1.51
CA VAL A 136 -8.11 -7.20 0.57
C VAL A 136 -7.45 -7.45 -0.77
N GLU A 137 -8.23 -7.32 -1.84
CA GLU A 137 -7.80 -7.47 -3.21
C GLU A 137 -7.44 -6.11 -3.81
N THR A 138 -6.40 -6.04 -4.64
CA THR A 138 -6.12 -4.81 -5.40
C THR A 138 -7.17 -4.59 -6.48
N TRP A 139 -7.42 -3.34 -6.76
CA TRP A 139 -8.35 -2.92 -7.78
C TRP A 139 -7.82 -3.13 -9.20
N SER A 140 -6.54 -2.81 -9.46
CA SER A 140 -5.96 -2.88 -10.80
C SER A 140 -5.46 -4.26 -11.20
N SER A 141 -5.20 -5.16 -10.24
CA SER A 141 -4.82 -6.55 -10.47
C SER A 141 -5.75 -7.49 -9.69
N PRO A 142 -6.84 -8.00 -10.30
CA PRO A 142 -7.90 -8.79 -9.63
C PRO A 142 -7.50 -10.19 -9.11
N LYS A 143 -6.29 -10.35 -8.61
CA LYS A 143 -5.69 -11.56 -8.02
C LYS A 143 -4.63 -11.22 -6.98
N ALA A 144 -4.16 -9.98 -6.99
CA ALA A 144 -3.27 -9.43 -6.00
C ALA A 144 -4.06 -9.27 -4.70
N GLN A 145 -3.67 -9.99 -3.66
CA GLN A 145 -4.29 -9.91 -2.34
C GLN A 145 -3.26 -9.51 -1.31
N TYR A 146 -3.70 -8.75 -0.31
CA TYR A 146 -2.91 -8.29 0.81
C TYR A 146 -3.51 -8.79 2.11
N SER A 147 -2.63 -9.26 2.99
CA SER A 147 -2.97 -9.55 4.37
C SER A 147 -3.19 -8.24 5.13
N THR A 148 -4.09 -8.26 6.10
CA THR A 148 -4.38 -7.10 6.94
C THR A 148 -4.20 -7.41 8.41
N TYR A 149 -3.97 -6.36 9.18
CA TYR A 149 -3.69 -6.43 10.60
C TYR A 149 -4.49 -5.36 11.31
N THR A 150 -4.93 -5.63 12.53
CA THR A 150 -5.44 -4.60 13.42
C THR A 150 -4.41 -4.33 14.51
N PHE A 151 -4.16 -3.05 14.76
CA PHE A 151 -3.17 -2.63 15.73
C PHE A 151 -3.77 -1.62 16.72
N THR A 152 -3.35 -1.73 17.97
CA THR A 152 -3.48 -0.66 18.96
C THR A 152 -2.10 -0.17 19.35
N PHE A 153 -2.01 1.05 19.89
CA PHE A 153 -0.77 1.58 20.43
C PHE A 153 -1.01 2.28 21.75
N ARG A 154 0.07 2.43 22.51
CA ARG A 154 0.15 3.31 23.69
C ARG A 154 1.59 3.76 23.89
N ASP A 155 1.76 4.84 24.64
CA ASP A 155 3.08 5.18 25.15
C ASP A 155 3.47 4.25 26.31
N SER A 156 4.76 4.04 26.52
CA SER A 156 5.26 3.06 27.48
C SER A 156 4.93 3.39 28.93
N ASP A 157 4.70 4.66 29.25
CA ASP A 157 4.28 5.18 30.54
C ASP A 157 2.75 5.23 30.73
N GLU A 158 1.98 5.06 29.64
CA GLU A 158 0.53 4.91 29.69
C GLU A 158 0.15 3.49 30.18
N PRO A 159 -0.92 3.37 31.00
CA PRO A 159 -1.52 2.08 31.38
C PRO A 159 -1.95 1.24 30.17
N GLU A 160 -2.05 -0.07 30.36
CA GLU A 160 -2.44 -1.02 29.30
C GLU A 160 -3.88 -0.79 28.83
N GLU A 161 -4.77 -0.36 29.73
CA GLU A 161 -6.16 -0.03 29.43
C GLU A 161 -6.34 1.22 28.53
N ASP A 162 -5.30 2.03 28.38
CA ASP A 162 -5.33 3.29 27.61
C ASP A 162 -4.89 3.12 26.14
N ARG A 163 -4.75 1.87 25.68
CA ARG A 163 -4.49 1.54 24.27
C ARG A 163 -5.51 2.21 23.33
N LYS A 164 -5.01 2.80 22.25
CA LYS A 164 -5.80 3.46 21.20
C LYS A 164 -5.63 2.70 19.88
N PRO A 165 -6.65 2.57 19.02
CA PRO A 165 -6.46 1.95 17.72
C PRO A 165 -5.51 2.81 16.88
N LEU A 166 -4.54 2.17 16.23
CA LEU A 166 -3.50 2.84 15.47
C LEU A 166 -4.06 3.53 14.23
N CYS A 167 -5.00 2.88 13.55
CA CYS A 167 -5.63 3.39 12.34
C CYS A 167 -7.02 4.01 12.60
N ALA A 168 -7.24 4.58 13.79
CA ALA A 168 -8.53 5.10 14.21
C ALA A 168 -8.95 6.44 13.56
N GLU A 169 -8.03 7.16 12.92
CA GLU A 169 -8.30 8.52 12.42
C GLU A 169 -9.11 8.53 11.12
N TYR A 170 -9.27 7.38 10.46
CA TYR A 170 -10.00 7.22 9.19
C TYR A 170 -11.18 6.23 9.28
N PRO A 171 -12.07 6.31 10.29
CA PRO A 171 -13.17 5.38 10.40
C PRO A 171 -14.16 5.68 9.26
N TRP A 172 -14.30 4.76 8.31
CA TRP A 172 -15.31 4.87 7.27
C TRP A 172 -16.67 4.35 7.75
N PRO A 173 -17.79 4.82 7.17
CA PRO A 173 -19.12 4.30 7.49
C PRO A 173 -19.22 2.80 7.23
N ASP A 174 -19.76 2.03 8.18
CA ASP A 174 -20.05 0.59 8.04
C ASP A 174 -21.01 0.26 6.87
N SER A 175 -21.60 1.28 6.24
CA SER A 175 -22.67 1.14 5.23
C SER A 175 -22.23 0.59 3.87
N PHE A 176 -20.94 0.36 3.63
CA PHE A 176 -20.43 -0.01 2.31
C PHE A 176 -20.33 -1.52 2.05
N GLY A 177 -20.78 -2.36 2.99
CA GLY A 177 -20.91 -3.80 2.77
C GLY A 177 -19.57 -4.53 2.65
N LEU A 178 -18.47 -3.89 3.05
CA LEU A 178 -17.21 -4.57 3.35
C LEU A 178 -17.33 -5.22 4.74
N ASP A 179 -18.31 -6.11 4.91
CA ASP A 179 -18.69 -6.71 6.20
C ASP A 179 -17.53 -7.45 6.90
N ASN A 180 -16.41 -7.64 6.19
CA ASN A 180 -15.23 -8.38 6.64
C ASN A 180 -13.98 -7.50 6.88
N LEU A 181 -13.97 -6.22 6.49
CA LEU A 181 -12.79 -5.36 6.67
C LEU A 181 -13.00 -4.35 7.81
N ASP A 182 -12.15 -4.43 8.83
CA ASP A 182 -12.15 -3.49 9.95
C ASP A 182 -11.68 -2.11 9.48
N SER A 183 -12.42 -1.05 9.83
CA SER A 183 -12.02 0.34 9.58
C SER A 183 -10.68 0.74 10.19
N THR A 184 -10.20 -0.03 11.18
CA THR A 184 -8.92 0.14 11.84
C THR A 184 -7.82 -0.79 11.29
N ALA A 185 -8.10 -1.52 10.21
CA ALA A 185 -7.12 -2.38 9.58
C ALA A 185 -5.98 -1.55 8.96
N GLY A 186 -4.78 -2.12 8.99
CA GLY A 186 -3.63 -1.69 8.21
C GLY A 186 -3.12 -2.82 7.31
N LEU A 187 -2.40 -2.44 6.27
CA LEU A 187 -1.60 -3.35 5.45
C LEU A 187 -0.11 -3.06 5.67
N LEU A 188 0.73 -4.06 5.42
CA LEU A 188 2.18 -3.95 5.53
C LEU A 188 2.76 -4.24 4.15
N VAL A 189 3.79 -3.50 3.72
CA VAL A 189 4.51 -3.77 2.48
C VAL A 189 6.00 -3.58 2.72
N GLN A 190 6.79 -4.53 2.22
CA GLN A 190 8.24 -4.50 2.22
C GLN A 190 8.79 -3.52 1.17
N SER A 191 10.01 -3.03 1.37
CA SER A 191 10.77 -2.32 0.36
C SER A 191 10.22 -0.97 -0.04
N GLU A 192 9.52 -0.34 0.90
CA GLU A 192 9.07 1.03 0.81
C GLU A 192 9.26 1.72 2.16
N SER A 193 9.48 3.03 2.13
CA SER A 193 9.63 3.86 3.32
C SER A 193 8.98 5.22 3.13
N TYR A 194 7.94 5.50 3.90
CA TYR A 194 7.17 6.72 3.88
C TYR A 194 6.98 7.28 5.30
N ASP A 195 7.00 8.60 5.43
CA ASP A 195 6.59 9.25 6.66
C ASP A 195 5.05 9.28 6.78
N TRP A 196 4.57 9.78 7.92
CA TRP A 196 3.13 9.91 8.20
C TRP A 196 2.36 10.70 7.14
N TYR A 197 3.02 11.68 6.52
CA TYR A 197 2.43 12.53 5.49
C TYR A 197 2.51 11.91 4.10
N GLY A 198 3.15 10.75 3.93
CA GLY A 198 3.33 10.10 2.64
C GLY A 198 4.49 10.70 1.83
N ARG A 199 5.51 11.27 2.48
CA ARG A 199 6.79 11.60 1.83
C ARG A 199 7.70 10.37 1.89
N ALA A 200 8.36 10.08 0.78
CA ALA A 200 9.39 9.04 0.78
C ALA A 200 10.49 9.43 1.77
N ILE A 201 10.90 8.48 2.61
CA ILE A 201 12.01 8.68 3.53
C ILE A 201 13.32 8.56 2.75
N GLU A 202 14.10 9.63 2.74
CA GLU A 202 15.43 9.63 2.13
C GLU A 202 16.44 8.82 2.96
N ASN A 203 17.52 8.37 2.32
CA ASN A 203 18.65 7.67 2.95
C ASN A 203 18.36 6.24 3.45
N VAL A 204 17.47 5.52 2.78
CA VAL A 204 17.35 4.07 2.95
C VAL A 204 18.49 3.38 2.18
N GLU A 205 19.48 2.85 2.91
CA GLU A 205 20.65 2.19 2.31
C GLU A 205 20.30 0.89 1.59
N ASP A 206 19.42 0.08 2.17
CA ASP A 206 18.86 -1.14 1.56
C ASP A 206 17.34 -1.14 1.71
N PRO A 207 16.58 -0.94 0.62
CA PRO A 207 15.12 -0.91 0.71
C PRO A 207 14.55 -2.25 1.20
N PHE A 208 15.17 -3.40 0.92
CA PHE A 208 14.63 -4.71 1.34
C PHE A 208 14.53 -4.91 2.85
N ASP A 209 15.26 -4.09 3.60
CA ASP A 209 15.24 -4.14 5.05
C ASP A 209 14.13 -3.27 5.64
N TRP A 210 13.44 -2.47 4.83
CA TRP A 210 12.40 -1.58 5.29
C TRP A 210 11.01 -2.15 5.05
N ALA A 211 10.12 -1.82 5.95
CA ALA A 211 8.70 -2.06 5.79
C ALA A 211 7.92 -0.79 6.09
N THR A 212 6.81 -0.63 5.40
CA THR A 212 5.82 0.41 5.68
C THR A 212 4.51 -0.23 6.03
N LEU A 213 3.96 0.19 7.16
CA LEU A 213 2.60 -0.12 7.54
C LEU A 213 1.73 1.06 7.14
N GLY A 214 0.70 0.82 6.34
CA GLY A 214 -0.29 1.81 5.94
C GLY A 214 -1.64 1.51 6.56
N CYS A 215 -2.20 2.50 7.24
CA CYS A 215 -3.58 2.47 7.66
C CYS A 215 -4.50 2.53 6.45
N MET A 216 -5.49 1.64 6.42
CA MET A 216 -6.54 1.69 5.41
C MET A 216 -7.22 3.07 5.43
N GLY A 217 -7.61 3.57 4.25
CA GLY A 217 -8.11 4.93 4.09
C GLY A 217 -7.02 5.99 3.89
N GLY A 218 -5.80 5.76 4.39
CA GLY A 218 -4.62 6.60 4.14
C GLY A 218 -4.11 6.49 2.69
N ALA A 219 -3.41 7.51 2.20
CA ALA A 219 -2.91 7.53 0.82
C ALA A 219 -1.99 6.33 0.50
N TYR A 220 -1.23 5.87 1.49
CA TYR A 220 -0.32 4.74 1.30
C TYR A 220 -1.06 3.43 1.01
N ALA A 221 -2.02 3.05 1.87
CA ALA A 221 -2.79 1.83 1.66
C ALA A 221 -3.57 1.91 0.34
N LYS A 222 -4.16 3.08 0.04
CA LYS A 222 -4.86 3.33 -1.22
C LYS A 222 -3.97 3.09 -2.44
N LYS A 223 -2.76 3.66 -2.44
CA LYS A 223 -1.77 3.42 -3.50
C LYS A 223 -1.53 1.92 -3.70
N VAL A 224 -1.25 1.18 -2.63
CA VAL A 224 -0.98 -0.26 -2.69
C VAL A 224 -2.19 -1.00 -3.27
N LEU A 225 -3.39 -0.69 -2.80
CA LEU A 225 -4.64 -1.28 -3.29
C LEU A 225 -5.00 -0.87 -4.72
N MET A 226 -4.48 0.24 -5.22
CA MET A 226 -4.56 0.65 -6.63
C MET A 226 -3.52 -0.09 -7.50
N GLY A 227 -2.79 -1.04 -6.90
CA GLY A 227 -1.75 -1.87 -7.53
C GLY A 227 -0.47 -1.12 -7.82
N TYR A 228 -0.21 -0.03 -7.10
CA TYR A 228 1.02 0.73 -7.22
C TYR A 228 2.16 0.20 -6.35
N ASP A 229 2.04 -0.97 -5.74
CA ASP A 229 3.15 -1.66 -5.05
C ASP A 229 4.18 -2.20 -6.07
N PRO A 230 5.42 -1.68 -6.09
CA PRO A 230 6.47 -2.05 -7.04
C PRO A 230 7.07 -3.43 -6.73
N HIS A 231 6.73 -4.02 -5.58
CA HIS A 231 7.16 -5.36 -5.17
C HIS A 231 6.04 -6.39 -5.27
N HIS A 232 4.84 -5.96 -5.64
CA HIS A 232 3.76 -6.88 -5.91
C HIS A 232 4.20 -7.87 -7.01
N PRO A 233 3.96 -9.19 -6.81
CA PRO A 233 4.17 -10.18 -7.85
C PRO A 233 3.07 -10.02 -8.92
N GLY A 234 3.13 -8.95 -9.71
CA GLY A 234 2.50 -8.94 -11.03
C GLY A 234 3.04 -10.15 -11.82
N THR A 235 2.22 -10.73 -12.69
CA THR A 235 2.64 -11.91 -13.43
C THR A 235 3.87 -11.51 -14.27
N PRO A 236 5.00 -12.23 -14.20
CA PRO A 236 6.19 -11.85 -14.97
C PRO A 236 5.85 -11.71 -16.47
N GLY A 237 6.03 -10.51 -17.02
CA GLY A 237 5.69 -10.19 -18.41
C GLY A 237 4.39 -9.41 -18.62
N GLU A 238 3.64 -9.08 -17.55
CA GLU A 238 2.53 -8.13 -17.64
C GLU A 238 3.08 -6.71 -17.83
N GLU A 239 2.71 -6.08 -18.95
CA GLU A 239 2.75 -4.62 -19.07
C GLU A 239 1.94 -4.02 -17.92
N GLY A 240 2.47 -2.98 -17.27
CA GLY A 240 1.75 -2.29 -16.19
C GLY A 240 2.21 -2.59 -14.76
N LYS A 241 3.42 -3.15 -14.56
CA LYS A 241 4.02 -3.17 -13.22
C LYS A 241 4.59 -1.78 -12.87
N PRO A 242 4.15 -1.13 -11.78
CA PRO A 242 4.69 0.17 -11.35
C PRO A 242 6.17 0.08 -11.03
N ASP A 243 6.94 1.03 -11.53
CA ASP A 243 8.25 1.31 -10.98
C ASP A 243 8.17 2.25 -9.76
N LEU A 244 9.33 2.54 -9.15
CA LEU A 244 9.40 3.42 -7.98
C LEU A 244 8.95 4.85 -8.29
N GLN A 245 9.18 5.33 -9.51
CA GLN A 245 8.78 6.67 -9.90
C GLN A 245 7.26 6.77 -9.97
N GLN A 246 6.62 5.80 -10.63
CA GLN A 246 5.15 5.72 -10.72
C GLN A 246 4.50 5.51 -9.33
N ASN A 247 5.15 4.75 -8.45
CA ASN A 247 4.74 4.59 -7.05
C ASN A 247 4.72 5.93 -6.30
N GLU A 248 5.77 6.73 -6.44
CA GLU A 248 5.87 8.07 -5.82
C GLU A 248 4.87 9.06 -6.44
N VAL A 249 4.68 9.02 -7.76
CA VAL A 249 3.68 9.84 -8.46
C VAL A 249 2.29 9.58 -7.90
N MET A 250 1.92 8.30 -7.69
CA MET A 250 0.63 7.93 -7.10
C MET A 250 0.47 8.52 -5.69
N MET A 251 1.51 8.45 -4.84
CA MET A 251 1.47 9.06 -3.50
C MET A 251 1.23 10.57 -3.58
N ARG A 252 1.96 11.27 -4.44
CA ARG A 252 1.81 12.73 -4.62
C ARG A 252 0.41 13.08 -5.12
N MET A 253 -0.11 12.31 -6.08
CA MET A 253 -1.45 12.51 -6.61
C MET A 253 -2.52 12.28 -5.55
N LEU A 254 -2.47 11.20 -4.77
CA LEU A 254 -3.45 10.90 -3.71
C LEU A 254 -3.44 11.94 -2.58
N THR A 255 -2.29 12.56 -2.33
CA THR A 255 -2.10 13.60 -1.30
C THR A 255 -2.25 15.03 -1.83
N ALA A 256 -2.52 15.21 -3.13
CA ALA A 256 -2.49 16.51 -3.81
C ALA A 256 -1.20 17.30 -3.51
N ARG A 257 -0.06 16.60 -3.40
CA ARG A 257 1.24 17.23 -3.16
C ARG A 257 1.82 17.69 -4.49
N TYR A 258 1.40 18.87 -4.93
CA TYR A 258 1.77 19.43 -6.22
C TYR A 258 3.28 19.73 -6.34
N CYS A 259 3.92 20.10 -5.23
CA CYS A 259 5.37 20.29 -5.09
C CYS A 259 5.85 19.74 -3.74
N GLU A 260 7.11 19.94 -3.35
CA GLU A 260 7.68 19.44 -2.07
C GLU A 260 7.07 20.03 -0.78
N GLY A 261 5.97 20.79 -0.89
CA GLY A 261 5.29 21.46 0.20
C GLY A 261 4.17 20.64 0.86
N GLU A 262 3.12 21.36 1.23
CA GLU A 262 1.98 20.80 1.95
C GLU A 262 1.06 19.98 1.03
N ASN A 263 0.20 19.17 1.66
CA ASN A 263 -0.84 18.41 0.97
C ASN A 263 -2.04 19.35 0.75
N HIS A 264 -2.61 19.36 -0.47
CA HIS A 264 -3.68 20.29 -0.85
C HIS A 264 -5.02 19.60 -1.12
N THR A 265 -5.38 18.63 -0.29
CA THR A 265 -6.63 17.87 -0.35
C THR A 265 -7.15 17.60 1.05
N ASP A 266 -8.44 17.28 1.18
CA ASP A 266 -9.01 16.71 2.41
C ASP A 266 -9.25 15.18 2.22
N PRO A 267 -9.26 14.38 3.31
CA PRO A 267 -9.69 13.00 3.28
C PRO A 267 -11.07 12.84 2.65
N GLY A 268 -11.24 11.83 1.81
CA GLY A 268 -12.54 11.53 1.20
C GLY A 268 -12.88 12.39 -0.02
N THR A 269 -12.05 13.38 -0.39
CA THR A 269 -12.23 14.14 -1.63
C THR A 269 -12.21 13.17 -2.82
N PRO A 270 -13.26 13.09 -3.66
CA PRO A 270 -13.29 12.18 -4.80
C PRO A 270 -12.11 12.42 -5.75
N LEU A 271 -11.49 11.34 -6.21
CA LEU A 271 -10.38 11.40 -7.15
C LEU A 271 -10.68 10.56 -8.40
N TYR A 272 -10.69 11.23 -9.53
CA TYR A 272 -10.63 10.57 -10.83
C TYR A 272 -9.20 10.71 -11.33
N TRP A 273 -8.67 9.65 -11.92
CA TRP A 273 -7.31 9.64 -12.42
C TRP A 273 -7.19 8.68 -13.57
N GLN A 274 -6.13 8.83 -14.35
CA GLN A 274 -5.77 7.95 -15.44
C GLN A 274 -4.25 7.85 -15.47
N ASN A 275 -3.70 6.70 -15.86
CA ASN A 275 -2.26 6.57 -16.10
C ASN A 275 -1.93 6.34 -17.58
N GLU A 276 -0.64 6.36 -17.90
CA GLU A 276 -0.12 6.10 -19.25
C GLU A 276 -0.46 4.71 -19.81
N TRP A 277 -0.87 3.76 -18.96
CA TRP A 277 -1.32 2.43 -19.36
C TRP A 277 -2.82 2.36 -19.66
N GLY A 278 -3.53 3.49 -19.54
CA GLY A 278 -4.98 3.55 -19.70
C GLY A 278 -5.73 2.89 -18.55
N TRP A 279 -5.13 2.76 -17.37
CA TRP A 279 -5.87 2.37 -16.17
C TRP A 279 -6.83 3.49 -15.80
N ASN A 280 -8.01 3.08 -15.35
CA ASN A 280 -9.07 3.99 -14.91
C ASN A 280 -9.58 4.97 -15.98
N ASN A 281 -9.66 4.53 -17.25
CA ASN A 281 -10.34 5.30 -18.29
C ASN A 281 -11.83 5.46 -17.94
N PHE A 282 -12.34 6.68 -17.99
CA PHE A 282 -13.76 7.00 -17.83
C PHE A 282 -14.26 7.85 -19.01
N ASP A 283 -15.52 7.69 -19.37
CA ASP A 283 -16.19 8.42 -20.48
C ASP A 283 -17.02 9.61 -19.94
N ASP A 284 -16.63 10.15 -18.79
CA ASP A 284 -17.43 11.13 -18.07
C ASP A 284 -17.15 12.55 -18.57
N THR A 285 -18.21 13.22 -19.03
CA THR A 285 -18.17 14.64 -19.41
C THR A 285 -18.24 15.59 -18.22
N GLU A 286 -18.48 15.08 -17.01
CA GLU A 286 -18.64 15.86 -15.77
C GLU A 286 -17.35 15.98 -14.93
N VAL A 287 -16.18 15.68 -15.53
CA VAL A 287 -14.89 15.92 -14.89
C VAL A 287 -14.05 16.93 -15.66
N GLU A 288 -13.24 17.70 -14.93
CA GLU A 288 -12.22 18.58 -15.49
C GLU A 288 -10.82 18.10 -15.12
N LEU A 289 -9.88 18.24 -16.06
CA LEU A 289 -8.47 17.94 -15.82
C LEU A 289 -7.96 18.82 -14.68
N GLU A 290 -7.52 18.19 -13.60
CA GLU A 290 -6.98 18.84 -12.41
C GLU A 290 -5.50 19.11 -12.61
N ALA A 291 -4.70 18.07 -12.86
CA ALA A 291 -3.25 18.16 -12.96
C ALA A 291 -2.66 17.00 -13.78
N LEU A 292 -1.47 17.23 -14.34
CA LEU A 292 -0.63 16.19 -14.94
C LEU A 292 0.61 15.98 -14.07
N TRP A 293 0.94 14.72 -13.80
CA TRP A 293 1.91 14.35 -12.79
C TRP A 293 3.15 13.66 -13.40
N THR A 294 4.31 14.04 -12.88
CA THR A 294 5.62 13.46 -13.15
C THR A 294 6.27 13.04 -11.82
N PRO A 295 7.39 12.29 -11.85
CA PRO A 295 8.08 11.89 -10.62
C PRO A 295 8.55 13.10 -9.79
N ASP A 296 8.80 14.22 -10.44
CA ASP A 296 9.23 15.47 -9.82
C ASP A 296 8.08 16.33 -9.24
N GLY A 297 6.82 15.91 -9.39
CA GLY A 297 5.63 16.67 -8.98
C GLY A 297 4.67 16.95 -10.14
N VAL A 298 3.90 18.04 -10.07
CA VAL A 298 3.03 18.40 -11.21
C VAL A 298 3.81 19.06 -12.33
N ALA A 299 3.56 18.61 -13.55
CA ALA A 299 4.01 19.31 -14.75
C ALA A 299 3.12 20.52 -15.06
N CYS A 300 1.81 20.37 -14.83
CA CYS A 300 0.83 21.43 -14.94
C CYS A 300 -0.27 21.20 -13.90
N LEU A 301 -0.94 22.29 -13.53
CA LEU A 301 -2.08 22.31 -12.64
C LEU A 301 -3.15 23.15 -13.32
N ASN A 302 -4.44 22.90 -13.10
CA ASN A 302 -5.55 23.74 -13.51
C ASN A 302 -6.25 24.28 -12.27
N THR A 303 -7.09 23.44 -11.66
CA THR A 303 -7.84 23.78 -10.45
C THR A 303 -7.45 22.86 -9.30
N PRO A 304 -6.77 23.36 -8.25
CA PRO A 304 -6.43 22.55 -7.09
C PRO A 304 -7.69 22.14 -6.29
N ARG A 305 -7.54 21.13 -5.42
CA ARG A 305 -8.67 20.52 -4.70
C ARG A 305 -9.16 21.34 -3.50
N LEU A 306 -8.22 21.83 -2.68
CA LEU A 306 -8.55 22.48 -1.39
C LEU A 306 -8.46 24.00 -1.42
N VAL A 307 -7.51 24.54 -2.19
CA VAL A 307 -7.18 25.98 -2.20
C VAL A 307 -7.21 26.53 -3.62
N ASP A 308 -7.32 27.85 -3.75
CA ASP A 308 -7.17 28.49 -5.05
C ASP A 308 -5.75 28.29 -5.60
N ARG A 309 -5.64 28.20 -6.92
CA ARG A 309 -4.35 28.03 -7.63
C ARG A 309 -3.28 29.03 -7.18
N ALA A 310 -3.65 30.27 -6.94
CA ALA A 310 -2.71 31.31 -6.51
C ALA A 310 -2.06 31.00 -5.15
N ALA A 311 -2.72 30.25 -4.28
CA ALA A 311 -2.13 29.78 -3.02
C ALA A 311 -1.08 28.70 -3.30
N VAL A 312 -1.41 27.69 -4.13
CA VAL A 312 -0.43 26.67 -4.55
C VAL A 312 0.77 27.31 -5.24
N GLU A 313 0.57 28.30 -6.11
CA GLU A 313 1.68 29.00 -6.78
C GLU A 313 2.52 29.87 -5.85
N ALA A 314 1.97 30.31 -4.72
CA ALA A 314 2.74 31.00 -3.69
C ALA A 314 3.75 30.04 -3.02
N ASP A 315 3.39 28.76 -2.89
CA ASP A 315 4.20 27.73 -2.25
C ASP A 315 5.15 27.04 -3.25
N CYS A 316 4.63 26.67 -4.42
CA CYS A 316 5.32 25.88 -5.44
C CYS A 316 6.02 26.73 -6.53
N GLY A 317 5.77 28.04 -6.55
CA GLY A 317 6.13 28.90 -7.68
C GLY A 317 5.13 28.80 -8.83
N THR A 318 5.36 29.54 -9.91
CA THR A 318 4.45 29.58 -11.06
C THR A 318 4.36 28.23 -11.74
N LEU A 319 3.15 27.67 -11.82
CA LEU A 319 2.83 26.43 -12.51
C LEU A 319 2.12 26.75 -13.84
N PRO A 320 2.38 26.05 -14.95
CA PRO A 320 1.63 26.24 -16.19
C PRO A 320 0.22 25.63 -16.08
N THR A 321 -0.73 26.11 -16.90
CA THR A 321 -2.03 25.45 -17.07
C THR A 321 -1.89 24.21 -17.94
N CYS A 322 -2.82 23.27 -17.83
CA CYS A 322 -2.77 22.02 -18.56
C CYS A 322 -3.28 22.12 -20.02
N ASP A 323 -3.68 23.30 -20.48
CA ASP A 323 -4.28 23.50 -21.81
C ASP A 323 -3.32 23.20 -22.97
N ASP A 324 -2.02 23.33 -22.73
CA ASP A 324 -0.95 23.13 -23.72
C ASP A 324 -0.32 21.72 -23.67
N PHE A 325 -0.89 20.82 -22.85
CA PHE A 325 -0.33 19.49 -22.59
C PHE A 325 -1.30 18.38 -22.99
N ASP A 326 -0.76 17.27 -23.48
CA ASP A 326 -1.53 16.04 -23.72
C ASP A 326 -1.35 15.11 -22.52
N ALA A 327 -2.45 14.67 -21.90
CA ALA A 327 -2.41 13.77 -20.76
C ALA A 327 -1.69 12.44 -21.08
N ALA A 328 -1.69 12.01 -22.34
CA ALA A 328 -1.01 10.80 -22.79
C ALA A 328 0.53 10.87 -22.69
N ASP A 329 1.10 12.07 -22.55
CA ASP A 329 2.56 12.28 -22.43
C ASP A 329 3.07 12.20 -20.98
N TYR A 330 2.18 11.92 -20.01
CA TYR A 330 2.49 11.95 -18.57
C TYR A 330 2.19 10.62 -17.89
N HIS A 331 2.87 10.35 -16.77
CA HIS A 331 2.66 9.11 -16.01
C HIS A 331 1.23 9.01 -15.47
N MET A 332 0.69 10.12 -14.97
CA MET A 332 -0.68 10.20 -14.47
C MET A 332 -1.33 11.55 -14.77
N ALA A 333 -2.64 11.51 -14.96
CA ALA A 333 -3.52 12.66 -14.96
C ALA A 333 -4.53 12.49 -13.81
N SER A 334 -4.77 13.54 -13.05
CA SER A 334 -5.89 13.59 -12.11
C SER A 334 -6.97 14.54 -12.59
N TYR A 335 -8.19 14.27 -12.19
CA TYR A 335 -9.39 14.98 -12.61
C TYR A 335 -10.29 15.19 -11.40
N ARG A 336 -10.97 16.34 -11.39
CA ARG A 336 -11.97 16.65 -10.36
C ARG A 336 -13.37 16.64 -10.97
N VAL A 337 -14.35 16.36 -10.13
CA VAL A 337 -15.78 16.46 -10.48
C VAL A 337 -16.18 17.93 -10.53
N LEU A 338 -17.01 18.27 -11.52
CA LEU A 338 -17.55 19.62 -11.76
C LEU A 338 -18.67 20.03 -10.80
#